data_AF-A0A1C5WXW2-F1
#
_entry.id   AF-A0A1C5WXW2-F1
#
_cell.length_a   1.000
_cell.length_b   1.000
_cell.length_c   1.000
_cell.angle_alpha   90.00
_cell.angle_beta   90.00
_cell.angle_gamma   90.00
#
_symmetry.space_group_name_H-M   'P 1'
#
loop_
_entity.id
_entity.type
_entity.pdbx_description
1 polymer ?
#
loop_
_entity_poly.entity_id
_entity_poly.type
_entity_poly.pdbx_seq_one_letter_code
_entity_poly.pdbx_strand_id
1 'polypeptide(L)' 'MTTNRGLKNRTAISTAIDKELYQKLKDYSDKTGIPLSKLFDKAIAMYLESVDK' A
#
# COMPACT_ATOMS: atom_id res chain seq x y z
N MET A 1 6.74 -5.67 23.49
CA MET A 1 7.03 -6.43 22.26
C MET A 1 6.95 -5.48 21.09
N THR A 2 8.07 -4.87 20.69
CA THR A 2 8.09 -3.91 19.59
C THR A 2 7.95 -4.70 18.28
N THR A 3 6.76 -4.67 17.71
CA THR A 3 6.31 -5.33 16.47
C THR A 3 6.95 -4.73 15.21
N ASN A 4 8.21 -4.31 15.31
CA ASN A 4 8.92 -3.73 14.19
C ASN A 4 9.77 -4.83 13.55
N ARG A 5 9.35 -5.33 12.38
CA ARG A 5 10.05 -6.33 11.56
C ARG A 5 11.40 -5.82 11.02
N GLY A 6 12.13 -4.99 11.77
CA GLY A 6 13.35 -4.32 11.34
C GLY A 6 13.14 -3.20 10.31
N LEU A 7 11.90 -2.72 10.13
CA LEU A 7 11.58 -1.71 9.13
C LEU A 7 11.90 -0.30 9.67
N LYS A 8 12.99 0.30 9.18
CA LYS A 8 13.41 1.65 9.61
C LYS A 8 12.54 2.78 9.03
N ASN A 9 12.04 2.58 7.80
CA ASN A 9 11.33 3.62 7.03
C ASN A 9 9.88 3.23 6.69
N ARG A 10 9.35 2.15 7.27
CA ARG A 10 8.01 1.64 6.93
C ARG A 10 7.25 1.22 8.17
N THR A 11 6.00 1.62 8.27
CA THR A 11 5.09 1.20 9.34
C THR A 11 4.28 0.00 8.84
N ALA A 12 4.29 -1.11 9.58
CA ALA A 12 3.39 -2.22 9.30
C ALA A 12 1.99 -1.85 9.80
N ILE A 13 1.07 -1.58 8.87
CA ILE A 13 -0.31 -1.20 9.20
C ILE A 13 -1.22 -2.41 8.98
N SER A 14 -2.04 -2.75 9.99
CA SER A 14 -3.10 -3.75 9.87
C SER A 14 -4.41 -3.02 9.61
N THR A 15 -4.90 -3.03 8.38
CA THR A 15 -6.18 -2.42 8.00
C THR A 15 -7.03 -3.39 7.19
N ALA A 16 -8.34 -3.14 7.17
CA ALA A 16 -9.25 -3.78 6.24
C ALA A 16 -9.35 -2.94 4.97
N ILE A 17 -9.17 -3.57 3.81
CA ILE A 17 -9.42 -2.99 2.49
C ILE A 17 -10.52 -3.80 1.81
N ASP A 18 -11.28 -3.15 0.93
CA ASP A 18 -12.26 -3.84 0.10
C ASP A 18 -11.61 -4.96 -0.71
N LYS A 19 -12.30 -6.11 -0.80
CA LYS A 19 -11.77 -7.33 -1.44
C LYS A 19 -11.51 -7.13 -2.93
N GLU A 20 -12.39 -6.41 -3.62
CA GLU A 20 -12.25 -6.18 -5.06
C GLU A 20 -11.10 -5.22 -5.36
N LEU A 21 -10.94 -4.18 -4.53
CA LEU A 21 -9.80 -3.26 -4.64
C LEU A 21 -8.47 -3.98 -4.43
N TYR A 22 -8.41 -4.85 -3.41
CA TYR A 22 -7.22 -5.66 -3.17
C TYR A 22 -6.89 -6.57 -4.36
N GLN A 23 -7.91 -7.24 -4.92
CA GLN A 23 -7.74 -8.12 -6.07
C GLN A 23 -7.21 -7.34 -7.28
N LYS A 24 -7.80 -6.19 -7.62
CA LYS A 24 -7.34 -5.33 -8.72
C LYS A 24 -5.90 -4.85 -8.51
N LEU A 25 -5.56 -4.45 -7.28
CA LEU A 25 -4.21 -4.02 -6.93
C LEU A 25 -3.19 -5.16 -7.08
N LYS A 26 -3.57 -6.37 -6.66
CA LYS A 26 -2.75 -7.57 -6.78
C LYS A 26 -2.55 -7.98 -8.24
N ASP A 27 -3.62 -8.01 -9.03
CA ASP A 27 -3.54 -8.32 -10.45
C ASP A 27 -2.67 -7.29 -11.20
N TYR A 28 -2.72 -6.02 -10.80
CA TYR A 28 -1.85 -4.98 -11.35
C TYR A 28 -0.39 -5.17 -10.94
N SER A 29 -0.12 -5.51 -9.68
CA SER A 29 1.21 -5.89 -9.19
C SER A 29 1.79 -7.05 -10.00
N ASP A 30 0.98 -8.10 -10.22
CA ASP A 30 1.39 -9.30 -10.96
C ASP A 30 1.66 -8.99 -12.43
N LYS A 31 0.86 -8.11 -13.07
CA LYS A 31 1.06 -7.68 -14.47
C LYS A 31 2.26 -6.78 -14.68
N THR A 32 2.53 -5.87 -13.74
CA THR A 32 3.57 -4.84 -13.89
C THR A 32 4.90 -5.22 -13.24
N GLY A 33 4.91 -6.24 -12.39
CA GLY A 33 6.06 -6.60 -11.55
C GLY A 33 6.32 -5.60 -10.41
N ILE A 34 5.45 -4.61 -10.21
CA ILE A 34 5.61 -3.61 -9.15
C ILE A 34 5.09 -4.20 -7.84
N PRO A 35 5.90 -4.24 -6.76
CA PRO A 35 5.47 -4.78 -5.48
C PRO A 35 4.23 -4.07 -4.92
N LEU A 36 3.31 -4.85 -4.35
CA LEU A 36 2.06 -4.37 -3.75
C LEU A 36 2.26 -3.21 -2.76
N SER A 37 3.29 -3.29 -1.90
CA SER A 37 3.62 -2.21 -0.95
C SER A 37 3.92 -0.88 -1.66
N LYS A 38 4.63 -0.90 -2.80
CA LYS A 38 4.92 0.34 -3.54
C LYS A 38 3.66 0.91 -4.19
N LEU A 39 2.78 0.05 -4.69
CA LEU A 39 1.49 0.49 -5.25
C LEU A 39 0.62 1.14 -4.19
N PHE A 40 0.59 0.55 -2.99
CA PHE A 40 -0.14 1.09 -1.85
C PHE A 40 0.42 2.45 -1.43
N ASP A 41 1.74 2.58 -1.28
CA ASP A 41 2.40 3.86 -0.97
C ASP A 41 2.03 4.94 -2.01
N LYS A 42 2.04 4.57 -3.30
CA LYS A 42 1.71 5.49 -4.40
C LYS A 42 0.25 5.93 -4.38
N ALA A 43 -0.67 5.00 -4.09
CA ALA A 43 -2.10 5.30 -4.00
C ALA A 43 -2.40 6.26 -2.85
N ILE A 44 -1.76 6.05 -1.69
CA ILE A 44 -1.88 6.95 -0.54
C ILE A 44 -1.31 8.33 -0.87
N ALA A 45 -0.13 8.40 -1.48
CA ALA A 45 0.49 9.67 -1.85
C ALA A 45 -0.40 10.49 -2.80
N MET A 46 -0.95 9.86 -3.86
CA MET A 46 -1.87 10.53 -4.79
C MET A 46 -3.14 11.01 -4.09
N TYR A 47 -3.68 10.23 -3.15
CA TYR A 47 -4.86 10.63 -2.40
C TYR A 47 -4.57 11.83 -1.50
N LEU A 48 -3.45 11.81 -0.76
CA LEU A 48 -3.05 12.94 0.08
C LEU A 48 -2.82 14.21 -0.75
N GLU A 49 -2.14 14.11 -1.89
CA GLU A 49 -1.98 15.22 -2.84
C GLU A 49 -3.32 15.77 -3.35
N SER A 50 -4.34 14.92 -3.49
CA SER A 50 -5.67 15.36 -3.92
C SER A 50 -6.49 16.03 -2.81
N VAL A 51 -6.23 15.67 -1.55
CA VAL A 51 -6.95 16.18 -0.38
C VAL A 51 -6.34 17.49 0.14
N ASP A 52 -5.03 17.67 0.00
CA ASP A 52 -4.29 18.87 0.43
C ASP A 52 -4.43 20.04 -0.57
N LYS A 53 -5.57 20.08 -1.29
CA LYS A 53 -5.85 20.97 -2.41
C LYS A 53 -7.00 21.93 -2.12
#